data_AF-A0A964VT83-F1
#
_entry.id   AF-A0A964VT83-F1
#
_cell.length_a   1.000
_cell.length_b   1.000
_cell.length_c   1.000
_cell.angle_alpha   90.00
_cell.angle_beta   90.00
_cell.angle_gamma   90.00
#
_symmetry.space_group_name_H-M   'P 1'
#
loop_
_entity.id
_entity.type
_entity.pdbx_description
1 polymer ?
#
loop_
_entity_poly.entity_id
_entity_poly.type
_entity_poly.pdbx_seq_one_letter_code
_entity_poly.pdbx_strand_id
1 'polypeptide(L)'
;MLKEGGNLESQEGGVEKATREEVEALLSDLEQYDHDHSQGAWLGRGIAGLVMGLIEKSEDEGEENEEEGEKQPSGLEHLQEEISKNLKLQDVLNKHQGTLEKLGIDLESPNPHGDYDEHETYAVGEMKIDFTNQEKFVDYLKSLDEKSLSIGELKLVKMVLEKVLNRVRQEYSFESADDRLLELFSGIKDMVVEAGRLGLEDEANELERCMHYNKQKSLPEYIHARNRKFAEPIGEGFNWSTWQRDSSPERYVERWEDVFDALDNAKVGKKSAQLYNDILAYATASVEFAENDPKEYVAKNKDLLTVIEKMKKKLGKYKPVELEPK
;
A
#
# COMPACT_ATOMS: atom_id res chain seq x y z
N MET A 1 13.89 -58.73 -25.54
CA MET A 1 14.98 -57.87 -26.09
C MET A 1 14.30 -56.66 -26.70
N LEU A 2 14.29 -55.51 -26.01
CA LEU A 2 15.21 -54.36 -26.23
C LEU A 2 15.12 -53.88 -27.69
N LYS A 3 14.83 -52.63 -28.07
CA LYS A 3 15.01 -51.28 -27.48
C LYS A 3 14.28 -50.27 -28.41
N GLU A 4 13.56 -49.27 -27.88
CA GLU A 4 13.89 -47.83 -27.86
C GLU A 4 13.56 -46.99 -29.11
N GLY A 5 13.04 -45.79 -28.83
CA GLY A 5 13.35 -44.55 -29.58
C GLY A 5 12.16 -44.00 -30.39
N GLY A 6 11.58 -42.85 -30.06
CA GLY A 6 11.88 -41.85 -29.05
C GLY A 6 10.73 -40.86 -29.00
N ASN A 7 10.29 -40.51 -27.79
CA ASN A 7 9.38 -39.39 -27.58
C ASN A 7 10.24 -38.14 -27.67
N LEU A 8 10.04 -37.36 -28.73
CA LEU A 8 10.54 -36.00 -28.83
C LEU A 8 9.71 -35.15 -27.87
N GLU A 9 10.19 -35.02 -26.63
CA GLU A 9 9.80 -33.90 -25.78
C GLU A 9 10.32 -32.62 -26.46
N SER A 10 9.37 -31.82 -26.93
CA SER A 10 9.60 -30.46 -27.39
C SER A 10 10.05 -29.62 -26.20
N GLN A 11 11.35 -29.31 -26.17
CA GLN A 11 11.87 -28.17 -25.41
C GLN A 11 11.31 -26.89 -26.02
N GLU A 12 10.16 -26.42 -25.52
CA GLU A 12 9.81 -25.01 -25.60
C GLU A 12 10.72 -24.27 -24.62
N GLY A 13 11.38 -23.19 -25.08
CA GLY A 13 12.40 -22.45 -24.34
C GLY A 13 11.88 -21.94 -23.00
N GLY A 14 12.10 -22.70 -21.95
CA GLY A 14 11.60 -22.41 -20.61
C GLY A 14 12.46 -21.35 -19.94
N VAL A 15 11.93 -20.14 -19.79
CA VAL A 15 12.38 -19.25 -18.72
C VAL A 15 12.18 -20.01 -17.41
N GLU A 16 13.25 -20.22 -16.65
CA GLU A 16 13.19 -20.88 -15.35
C GLU A 16 12.26 -20.07 -14.43
N LYS A 17 11.23 -20.71 -13.88
CA LYS A 17 10.22 -20.06 -13.02
C LYS A 17 10.58 -20.23 -11.55
N ALA A 18 10.13 -19.30 -10.72
CA ALA A 18 10.27 -19.40 -9.26
C ALA A 18 9.47 -20.60 -8.74
N THR A 19 10.07 -21.43 -7.89
CA THR A 19 9.36 -22.54 -7.23
C THR A 19 8.55 -22.02 -6.06
N ARG A 20 7.61 -22.85 -5.58
CA ARG A 20 6.82 -22.55 -4.39
C ARG A 20 7.69 -22.30 -3.16
N GLU A 21 8.69 -23.14 -2.95
CA GLU A 21 9.60 -23.03 -1.80
C GLU A 21 10.41 -21.74 -1.86
N GLU A 22 10.88 -21.35 -3.05
CA GLU A 22 11.57 -20.07 -3.28
C GLU A 22 10.65 -18.88 -2.96
N VAL A 23 9.40 -18.94 -3.41
CA VAL A 23 8.38 -17.91 -3.19
C VAL A 23 7.99 -17.77 -1.72
N GLU A 24 7.77 -18.88 -1.02
CA GLU A 24 7.39 -18.88 0.39
C GLU A 24 8.54 -18.40 1.28
N ALA A 25 9.79 -18.76 0.94
CA ALA A 25 10.96 -18.25 1.64
C ALA A 25 11.15 -16.74 1.43
N LEU A 26 10.91 -16.24 0.22
CA LEU A 26 10.93 -14.80 -0.06
C LEU A 26 9.83 -14.07 0.72
N LEU A 27 8.59 -14.56 0.66
CA LEU A 27 7.46 -13.96 1.38
C LEU A 27 7.76 -13.86 2.89
N SER A 28 8.28 -14.92 3.50
CA SER A 28 8.59 -14.92 4.93
C SER A 28 9.58 -13.82 5.32
N ASP A 29 10.60 -13.59 4.49
CA ASP A 29 11.60 -12.56 4.76
C ASP A 29 11.05 -11.15 4.47
N LEU A 30 10.18 -10.98 3.47
CA LEU A 30 9.48 -9.72 3.24
C LEU A 30 8.53 -9.37 4.40
N GLU A 31 7.75 -10.33 4.89
CA GLU A 31 6.87 -10.15 6.06
C GLU A 31 7.70 -9.82 7.31
N GLN A 32 8.85 -10.47 7.50
CA GLN A 32 9.74 -10.20 8.63
C GLN A 32 10.37 -8.81 8.53
N TYR A 33 10.85 -8.39 7.36
CA TYR A 33 11.38 -7.06 7.17
C TYR A 33 10.32 -5.99 7.46
N ASP A 34 9.12 -6.12 6.88
CA ASP A 34 8.05 -5.15 7.13
C ASP A 34 7.66 -5.11 8.62
N HIS A 35 7.69 -6.26 9.31
CA HIS A 35 7.48 -6.31 10.75
C HIS A 35 8.55 -5.52 11.53
N ASP A 36 9.83 -5.79 11.25
CA ASP A 36 10.98 -5.19 11.95
C ASP A 36 11.12 -3.68 11.70
N HIS A 37 10.68 -3.22 10.52
CA HIS A 37 10.87 -1.86 10.03
C HIS A 37 9.58 -1.02 9.96
N SER A 38 8.42 -1.59 10.29
CA SER A 38 7.15 -0.84 10.29
C SER A 38 7.22 0.39 11.19
N GLN A 39 6.47 1.45 10.82
CA GLN A 39 6.34 2.64 11.67
C GLN A 39 5.82 2.30 13.07
N GLY A 40 4.93 1.31 13.18
CA GLY A 40 4.42 0.82 14.46
C GLY A 40 5.50 0.21 15.34
N ALA A 41 6.36 -0.64 14.77
CA ALA A 41 7.49 -1.22 15.49
C ALA A 41 8.44 -0.13 16.00
N TRP A 42 8.79 0.84 15.16
CA TRP A 42 9.66 1.95 15.55
C TRP A 42 9.04 2.86 16.61
N LEU A 43 7.74 3.16 16.53
CA LEU A 43 7.03 3.89 17.59
C LEU A 43 7.05 3.12 18.92
N GLY A 44 6.81 1.81 18.87
CA GLY A 44 6.87 0.94 20.05
C GLY A 44 8.26 0.95 20.70
N ARG A 45 9.32 0.81 19.88
CA ARG A 45 10.71 0.88 20.32
C ARG A 45 11.06 2.26 20.90
N GLY A 46 10.60 3.34 20.28
CA GLY A 46 10.79 4.70 20.79
C GLY A 46 10.17 4.90 22.18
N ILE A 47 8.95 4.39 22.40
CA ILE A 47 8.29 4.43 23.72
C ILE A 47 9.06 3.58 24.73
N ALA A 48 9.45 2.36 24.35
CA ALA A 48 10.21 1.46 25.23
C ALA A 48 11.54 2.11 25.66
N GLY A 49 12.28 2.72 24.73
CA GLY A 49 13.52 3.43 25.02
C GLY A 49 13.32 4.61 25.97
N LEU A 50 12.24 5.38 25.82
CA LEU A 50 11.90 6.46 26.76
C LEU A 50 11.60 5.93 28.17
N VAL A 51 10.85 4.83 28.30
CA VAL A 51 10.52 4.22 29.58
C VAL A 51 11.78 3.65 30.25
N MET A 52 12.60 2.90 29.51
CA MET A 52 13.85 2.32 30.03
C MET A 52 14.83 3.41 30.46
N GLY A 53 15.00 4.47 29.64
CA GLY A 53 15.87 5.59 30.00
C GLY A 53 15.37 6.42 31.19
N LEU A 54 14.09 6.37 31.54
CA LEU A 54 13.56 6.96 32.77
C LEU A 54 13.80 6.07 33.99
N ILE A 55 13.70 4.74 33.84
CA ILE A 55 13.97 3.77 34.90
C ILE A 55 15.46 3.79 35.26
N GLU A 56 16.35 3.72 34.28
CA GLU A 56 17.81 3.74 34.50
C GLU A 56 18.27 5.03 35.20
N LYS A 57 17.72 6.19 34.81
CA LYS A 57 18.00 7.46 35.51
C LYS A 57 17.50 7.50 36.95
N SER A 58 16.42 6.78 37.26
CA SER A 58 15.90 6.71 38.63
C SER A 58 16.66 5.72 39.52
N GLU A 59 17.33 4.74 38.93
CA GLU A 59 18.21 3.78 39.61
C GLU A 59 19.60 4.41 39.86
N ASP A 60 20.13 5.19 38.91
CA ASP A 60 21.41 5.92 39.05
C ASP A 60 21.35 7.06 40.11
N GLU A 61 20.18 7.62 40.41
CA GLU A 61 20.01 8.59 41.52
C GLU A 61 19.88 7.91 42.90
N GLY A 62 19.84 6.57 42.96
CA GLY A 62 19.55 5.79 44.17
C GLY A 62 20.72 5.05 44.82
N GLU A 63 21.81 4.74 44.10
CA GLU A 63 22.86 3.86 44.62
C GLU A 63 24.29 4.30 44.23
N GLU A 64 24.89 5.16 45.06
CA GLU A 64 26.35 5.22 45.21
C GLU A 64 26.80 4.02 46.06
N ASN A 65 26.98 2.83 45.47
CA ASN A 65 27.88 1.80 46.01
C ASN A 65 28.38 0.89 44.89
N GLU A 66 29.67 1.03 44.59
CA GLU A 66 30.42 0.20 43.65
C GLU A 66 30.59 -1.23 44.18
N GLU A 67 30.00 -2.22 43.51
CA GLU A 67 30.55 -3.58 43.45
C GLU A 67 30.68 -4.01 41.98
N GLU A 68 31.90 -4.39 41.59
CA GLU A 68 32.26 -4.99 40.30
C GLU A 68 31.61 -6.38 40.13
N GLY A 69 30.31 -6.39 39.82
CA GLY A 69 29.61 -7.54 39.23
C GLY A 69 29.53 -7.38 37.72
N GLU A 70 29.47 -8.48 36.97
CA GLU A 70 29.18 -8.48 35.52
C GLU A 70 27.99 -7.55 35.25
N LYS A 71 28.26 -6.40 34.61
CA LYS A 71 27.22 -5.42 34.26
C LYS A 71 26.20 -6.13 33.36
N GLN A 72 25.01 -6.41 33.90
CA GLN A 72 23.90 -6.81 33.06
C GLN A 72 23.65 -5.68 32.05
N PRO A 73 23.44 -6.02 30.77
CA PRO A 73 23.23 -4.99 29.76
C PRO A 73 22.00 -4.17 30.15
N SER A 74 22.13 -2.85 30.01
CA SER A 74 21.05 -1.93 30.31
C SER A 74 19.84 -2.23 29.40
N GLY A 75 18.63 -1.82 29.80
CA GLY A 75 17.44 -2.01 28.96
C GLY A 75 17.61 -1.37 27.58
N LEU A 76 18.32 -0.24 27.51
CA LEU A 76 18.71 0.42 26.27
C LEU A 76 19.72 -0.40 25.44
N GLU A 77 20.71 -1.03 26.06
CA GLU A 77 21.67 -1.90 25.36
C GLU A 77 20.97 -3.13 24.76
N HIS A 78 20.05 -3.75 25.50
CA HIS A 78 19.24 -4.86 24.99
C HIS A 78 18.37 -4.44 23.80
N LEU A 79 17.73 -3.27 23.89
CA LEU A 79 16.92 -2.72 22.80
C LEU A 79 17.76 -2.45 21.55
N GLN A 80 18.99 -1.94 21.71
CA GLN A 80 19.93 -1.75 20.59
C GLN A 80 20.38 -3.09 20.00
N GLU A 81 20.64 -4.10 20.82
CA GLU A 81 21.00 -5.43 20.36
C GLU A 81 19.85 -6.07 19.56
N GLU A 82 18.61 -5.93 20.02
CA GLU A 82 17.42 -6.38 19.27
C GLU A 82 17.31 -5.68 17.91
N ILE A 83 17.47 -4.35 17.87
CA ILE A 83 17.43 -3.58 16.62
C ILE A 83 18.55 -4.02 15.66
N SER A 84 19.75 -4.35 16.17
CA SER A 84 20.87 -4.81 15.35
C SER A 84 20.63 -6.16 14.67
N LYS A 85 19.67 -6.94 15.18
CA LYS A 85 19.27 -8.26 14.65
C LYS A 85 18.14 -8.17 13.61
N ASN A 86 17.59 -6.98 13.36
CA ASN A 86 16.57 -6.79 12.33
C ASN A 86 17.09 -7.28 10.97
N LEU A 87 16.19 -7.86 10.19
CA LEU A 87 16.49 -8.30 8.83
C LEU A 87 16.72 -7.09 7.92
N LYS A 88 17.85 -7.02 7.20
CA LYS A 88 18.20 -5.87 6.35
C LYS A 88 17.84 -6.16 4.89
N LEU A 89 17.65 -5.11 4.07
CA LEU A 89 17.38 -5.27 2.63
C LEU A 89 18.46 -6.10 1.93
N GLN A 90 19.74 -5.84 2.24
CA GLN A 90 20.86 -6.59 1.65
C GLN A 90 20.83 -8.07 2.01
N ASP A 91 20.33 -8.45 3.20
CA ASP A 91 20.18 -9.85 3.58
C ASP A 91 19.13 -10.54 2.70
N VAL A 92 18.00 -9.85 2.45
CA VAL A 92 16.92 -10.34 1.57
C VAL A 92 17.40 -10.44 0.12
N LEU A 93 18.08 -9.40 -0.40
CA LEU A 93 18.63 -9.39 -1.75
C LEU A 93 19.64 -10.52 -1.95
N ASN A 94 20.61 -10.68 -1.04
CA ASN A 94 21.63 -11.73 -1.14
C ASN A 94 21.03 -13.14 -1.10
N LYS A 95 19.97 -13.35 -0.30
CA LYS A 95 19.32 -14.65 -0.15
C LYS A 95 18.39 -14.99 -1.32
N HIS A 96 17.70 -14.00 -1.89
CA HIS A 96 16.60 -14.20 -2.84
C HIS A 96 16.84 -13.65 -4.24
N GLN A 97 18.03 -13.16 -4.57
CA GLN A 97 18.39 -12.61 -5.89
C GLN A 97 17.84 -13.45 -7.05
N GLY A 98 18.05 -14.78 -7.02
CA GLY A 98 17.54 -15.68 -8.06
C GLY A 98 16.02 -15.70 -8.18
N THR A 99 15.31 -15.72 -7.05
CA THR A 99 13.84 -15.66 -7.00
C THR A 99 13.33 -14.33 -7.54
N LEU A 100 13.94 -13.21 -7.13
CA LEU A 100 13.59 -11.86 -7.59
C LEU A 100 13.78 -11.73 -9.11
N GLU A 101 14.89 -12.24 -9.65
CA GLU A 101 15.16 -12.25 -11.09
C GLU A 101 14.18 -13.13 -11.87
N LYS A 102 13.74 -14.26 -11.32
CA LYS A 102 12.72 -15.14 -11.92
C LYS A 102 11.35 -14.46 -11.94
N LEU A 103 11.02 -13.72 -10.88
CA LEU A 103 9.77 -12.95 -10.76
C LEU A 103 9.81 -11.63 -11.52
N GLY A 104 10.99 -11.12 -11.90
CA GLY A 104 11.14 -9.82 -12.56
C GLY A 104 10.84 -8.64 -11.65
N ILE A 105 11.13 -8.77 -10.36
CA ILE A 105 10.94 -7.72 -9.36
C ILE A 105 12.28 -7.29 -8.75
N ASP A 106 12.32 -6.07 -8.22
CA ASP A 106 13.43 -5.57 -7.42
C ASP A 106 12.92 -4.99 -6.09
N LEU A 107 13.80 -4.97 -5.11
CA LEU A 107 13.50 -4.52 -3.75
C LEU A 107 14.25 -3.23 -3.47
N GLU A 108 13.52 -2.22 -3.02
CA GLU A 108 14.08 -0.92 -2.68
C GLU A 108 13.82 -0.57 -1.21
N SER A 109 14.77 0.16 -0.63
CA SER A 109 14.63 0.73 0.70
C SER A 109 13.41 1.66 0.80
N PRO A 110 12.71 1.70 1.95
CA PRO A 110 11.77 2.79 2.25
C PRO A 110 12.41 4.18 2.09
N ASN A 111 13.72 4.30 2.37
CA ASN A 111 14.46 5.56 2.42
C ASN A 111 15.67 5.58 1.46
N PRO A 112 15.45 5.62 0.13
CA PRO A 112 16.52 5.51 -0.87
C PRO A 112 17.50 6.70 -0.88
N HIS A 113 17.14 7.82 -0.24
CA HIS A 113 17.97 9.02 -0.14
C HIS A 113 18.56 9.26 1.26
N GLY A 114 18.44 8.26 2.14
CA GLY A 114 19.13 8.18 3.42
C GLY A 114 18.30 8.60 4.62
N ASP A 115 18.40 7.80 5.69
CA ASP A 115 18.70 8.34 7.02
C ASP A 115 19.67 7.38 7.77
N TYR A 116 20.84 7.95 8.10
CA TYR A 116 21.83 7.60 9.14
C TYR A 116 22.60 6.27 9.16
N ASP A 117 22.26 5.23 8.41
CA ASP A 117 23.04 3.98 8.41
C ASP A 117 23.09 3.31 7.03
N GLU A 118 24.31 3.15 6.49
CA GLU A 118 24.58 2.41 5.24
C GLU A 118 24.10 0.95 5.31
N HIS A 119 23.84 0.43 6.51
CA HIS A 119 23.35 -0.92 6.77
C HIS A 119 21.85 -1.02 7.04
N GLU A 120 21.08 0.07 6.89
CA GLU A 120 19.63 0.11 7.09
C GLU A 120 19.14 -0.38 8.47
N THR A 121 20.02 -0.45 9.47
CA THR A 121 19.66 -0.93 10.83
C THR A 121 18.53 -0.09 11.44
N TYR A 122 18.45 1.19 11.06
CA TYR A 122 17.46 2.15 11.52
C TYR A 122 16.44 2.57 10.45
N ALA A 123 16.33 1.82 9.35
CA ALA A 123 15.36 2.14 8.30
C ALA A 123 13.93 2.05 8.86
N VAL A 124 13.15 3.12 8.67
CA VAL A 124 11.73 3.17 9.03
C VAL A 124 10.89 3.14 7.77
N GLY A 125 9.95 2.19 7.72
CA GLY A 125 9.02 2.02 6.60
C GLY A 125 9.06 0.61 6.03
N GLU A 126 8.04 0.30 5.24
CA GLU A 126 7.92 -0.98 4.55
C GLU A 126 8.87 -1.04 3.34
N MET A 127 9.28 -2.26 2.98
CA MET A 127 10.07 -2.48 1.78
C MET A 127 9.27 -2.11 0.54
N LYS A 128 9.93 -1.47 -0.44
CA LYS A 128 9.34 -1.13 -1.72
C LYS A 128 9.64 -2.23 -2.73
N ILE A 129 8.69 -2.47 -3.64
CA ILE A 129 8.85 -3.40 -4.75
C ILE A 129 8.63 -2.64 -6.05
N ASP A 130 9.50 -2.89 -7.03
CA ASP A 130 9.32 -2.47 -8.43
C ASP A 130 9.44 -3.65 -9.39
N PHE A 131 9.03 -3.43 -10.64
CA PHE A 131 9.26 -4.37 -11.72
C PHE A 131 10.55 -4.02 -12.46
N THR A 132 11.46 -4.99 -12.55
CA THR A 132 12.61 -4.95 -13.47
C THR A 132 12.30 -5.64 -14.79
N ASN A 133 11.30 -6.53 -14.79
CA ASN A 133 10.76 -7.13 -15.98
C ASN A 133 9.31 -7.57 -15.70
N GLN A 134 8.36 -6.75 -16.15
CA GLN A 134 6.95 -7.01 -15.93
C GLN A 134 6.45 -8.32 -16.56
N GLU A 135 6.97 -8.70 -17.73
CA GLU A 135 6.54 -9.90 -18.45
C GLU A 135 6.84 -11.16 -17.63
N LYS A 136 7.98 -11.22 -16.95
CA LYS A 136 8.31 -12.33 -16.05
C LYS A 136 7.32 -12.47 -14.91
N PHE A 137 6.90 -11.36 -14.30
CA PHE A 137 5.90 -11.41 -13.23
C PHE A 137 4.57 -11.91 -13.78
N VAL A 138 4.13 -11.39 -14.93
CA VAL A 138 2.90 -11.84 -15.60
C VAL A 138 2.97 -13.33 -15.97
N ASP A 139 4.10 -13.82 -16.47
CA ASP A 139 4.30 -15.23 -16.81
C ASP A 139 4.34 -16.14 -15.58
N TYR A 140 4.81 -15.62 -14.45
CA TYR A 140 4.68 -16.25 -13.15
C TYR A 140 3.20 -16.34 -12.76
N LEU A 141 2.43 -15.24 -12.81
CA LEU A 141 0.99 -15.27 -12.50
C LEU A 141 0.24 -16.29 -13.37
N LYS A 142 0.49 -16.30 -14.70
CA LYS A 142 -0.09 -17.26 -15.64
C LYS A 142 0.28 -18.71 -15.34
N SER A 143 1.42 -18.94 -14.69
CA SER A 143 1.87 -20.29 -14.30
C SER A 143 1.17 -20.84 -13.07
N LEU A 144 0.59 -19.97 -12.25
CA LEU A 144 -0.11 -20.35 -11.04
C LEU A 144 -1.45 -21.02 -11.38
N ASP A 145 -1.58 -22.29 -10.98
CA ASP A 145 -2.84 -23.03 -11.08
C ASP A 145 -3.74 -22.68 -9.90
N GLU A 146 -4.88 -22.05 -10.20
CA GLU A 146 -5.89 -21.59 -9.23
C GLU A 146 -6.36 -22.72 -8.28
N LYS A 147 -6.33 -23.98 -8.73
CA LYS A 147 -6.80 -25.13 -7.94
C LYS A 147 -5.76 -25.68 -6.98
N SER A 148 -4.48 -25.38 -7.19
CA SER A 148 -3.37 -25.91 -6.40
C SER A 148 -2.47 -24.83 -5.80
N LEU A 149 -2.85 -23.56 -5.95
CA LEU A 149 -2.18 -22.39 -5.40
C LEU A 149 -2.04 -22.47 -3.87
N SER A 150 -0.83 -22.24 -3.36
CA SER A 150 -0.60 -22.13 -1.92
C SER A 150 -1.03 -20.78 -1.38
N ILE A 151 -1.36 -20.73 -0.08
CA ILE A 151 -1.68 -19.48 0.62
C ILE A 151 -0.48 -18.52 0.55
N GLY A 152 0.75 -19.04 0.61
CA GLY A 152 1.97 -18.25 0.52
C GLY A 152 2.15 -17.64 -0.87
N GLU A 153 1.94 -18.42 -1.94
CA GLU A 153 2.01 -17.91 -3.31
C GLU A 153 1.00 -16.77 -3.54
N LEU A 154 -0.25 -16.95 -3.08
CA LEU A 154 -1.29 -15.92 -3.18
C LEU A 154 -0.94 -14.65 -2.38
N LYS A 155 -0.44 -14.82 -1.16
CA LYS A 155 0.01 -13.71 -0.30
C LYS A 155 1.15 -12.93 -0.94
N LEU A 156 2.15 -13.60 -1.52
CA LEU A 156 3.25 -12.92 -2.20
C LEU A 156 2.72 -12.08 -3.37
N VAL A 157 1.85 -12.66 -4.21
CA VAL A 157 1.25 -11.94 -5.34
C VAL A 157 0.51 -10.69 -4.84
N LYS A 158 -0.34 -10.85 -3.83
CA LYS A 158 -1.06 -9.73 -3.22
C LYS A 158 -0.09 -8.65 -2.71
N MET A 159 0.92 -9.03 -1.94
CA MET A 159 1.92 -8.10 -1.39
C MET A 159 2.67 -7.34 -2.49
N VAL A 160 3.09 -8.03 -3.57
CA VAL A 160 3.77 -7.39 -4.71
C VAL A 160 2.84 -6.36 -5.37
N LEU A 161 1.59 -6.72 -5.65
CA LEU A 161 0.61 -5.81 -6.27
C LEU A 161 0.32 -4.61 -5.36
N GLU A 162 0.11 -4.82 -4.07
CA GLU A 162 -0.16 -3.77 -3.09
C GLU A 162 1.02 -2.79 -2.96
N LYS A 163 2.25 -3.30 -2.88
CA LYS A 163 3.46 -2.46 -2.78
C LYS A 163 3.67 -1.64 -4.05
N VAL A 164 3.51 -2.23 -5.24
CA VAL A 164 3.59 -1.48 -6.50
C VAL A 164 2.48 -0.42 -6.60
N LEU A 165 1.24 -0.74 -6.25
CA LEU A 165 0.14 0.22 -6.21
C LEU A 165 0.41 1.37 -5.23
N ASN A 166 1.02 1.08 -4.08
CA ASN A 166 1.43 2.10 -3.12
C ASN A 166 2.50 3.03 -3.67
N ARG A 167 3.48 2.53 -4.44
CA ARG A 167 4.45 3.38 -5.14
C ARG A 167 3.78 4.31 -6.15
N VAL A 168 2.83 3.80 -6.92
CA VAL A 168 2.01 4.63 -7.84
C VAL A 168 1.29 5.74 -7.10
N ARG A 169 0.86 5.50 -5.87
CA ARG A 169 0.14 6.49 -5.07
C ARG A 169 1.01 7.56 -4.43
N GLN A 170 2.29 7.26 -4.17
CA GLN A 170 3.12 8.06 -3.26
C GLN A 170 4.36 8.66 -3.91
N GLU A 171 4.95 7.99 -4.91
CA GLU A 171 6.32 8.26 -5.33
C GLU A 171 6.46 8.67 -6.79
N TYR A 172 5.63 8.10 -7.67
CA TYR A 172 5.77 8.38 -9.09
C TYR A 172 5.44 9.83 -9.40
N SER A 173 6.40 10.50 -10.04
CA SER A 173 6.22 11.86 -10.53
C SER A 173 5.42 11.81 -11.82
N PHE A 174 4.17 12.25 -11.75
CA PHE A 174 3.31 12.36 -12.92
C PHE A 174 3.57 13.62 -13.76
N GLU A 175 4.38 14.54 -13.25
CA GLU A 175 4.80 15.76 -13.95
C GLU A 175 6.01 15.51 -14.88
N SER A 176 6.70 14.38 -14.70
CA SER A 176 7.84 13.94 -15.52
C SER A 176 7.56 12.58 -16.19
N ALA A 177 8.33 12.25 -17.22
CA ALA A 177 8.28 10.91 -17.83
C ALA A 177 8.99 9.90 -16.90
N ASP A 178 8.27 9.39 -15.90
CA ASP A 178 8.76 8.27 -15.09
C ASP A 178 8.70 6.98 -15.93
N ASP A 179 9.86 6.51 -16.41
CA ASP A 179 9.95 5.34 -17.26
C ASP A 179 9.45 4.06 -16.56
N ARG A 180 9.56 3.97 -15.22
CA ARG A 180 9.07 2.83 -14.43
C ARG A 180 7.55 2.78 -14.41
N LEU A 181 6.91 3.96 -14.32
CA LEU A 181 5.46 4.09 -14.47
C LEU A 181 5.01 3.62 -15.86
N LEU A 182 5.72 4.02 -16.92
CA LEU A 182 5.41 3.60 -18.29
C LEU A 182 5.57 2.09 -18.47
N GLU A 183 6.65 1.52 -17.93
CA GLU A 183 6.89 0.08 -17.93
C GLU A 183 5.76 -0.64 -17.22
N LEU A 184 5.41 -0.28 -15.98
CA LEU A 184 4.27 -0.84 -15.25
C LEU A 184 2.96 -0.84 -16.05
N PHE A 185 2.65 0.26 -16.73
CA PHE A 185 1.41 0.37 -17.51
C PHE A 185 1.43 -0.43 -18.82
N SER A 186 2.57 -0.94 -19.27
CA SER A 186 2.68 -1.74 -20.49
C SER A 186 2.05 -3.13 -20.35
N GLY A 187 2.22 -3.79 -19.19
CA GLY A 187 1.69 -5.11 -18.88
C GLY A 187 0.54 -5.13 -17.86
N ILE A 188 0.10 -3.97 -17.36
CA ILE A 188 -0.93 -3.89 -16.30
C ILE A 188 -2.23 -4.61 -16.67
N LYS A 189 -2.56 -4.65 -17.96
CA LYS A 189 -3.78 -5.30 -18.45
C LYS A 189 -3.74 -6.81 -18.17
N ASP A 190 -2.60 -7.45 -18.40
CA ASP A 190 -2.44 -8.87 -18.15
C ASP A 190 -2.42 -9.14 -16.65
N MET A 191 -1.80 -8.25 -15.85
CA MET A 191 -1.87 -8.33 -14.39
C MET A 191 -3.30 -8.27 -13.86
N VAL A 192 -4.15 -7.36 -14.38
CA VAL A 192 -5.57 -7.27 -13.98
C VAL A 192 -6.29 -8.58 -14.25
N VAL A 193 -6.09 -9.17 -15.44
CA VAL A 193 -6.73 -10.44 -15.82
C VAL A 193 -6.30 -11.57 -14.89
N GLU A 194 -5.00 -11.71 -14.67
CA GLU A 194 -4.47 -12.79 -13.84
C GLU A 194 -4.77 -12.60 -12.35
N ALA A 195 -4.69 -11.37 -11.82
CA ALA A 195 -5.10 -11.07 -10.45
C ALA A 195 -6.58 -11.41 -10.20
N GLY A 196 -7.45 -11.05 -11.15
CA GLY A 196 -8.87 -11.43 -11.09
C GLY A 196 -9.08 -12.95 -11.12
N ARG A 197 -8.34 -13.68 -11.98
CA ARG A 197 -8.37 -15.15 -12.01
C ARG A 197 -7.93 -15.78 -10.69
N LEU A 198 -6.98 -15.16 -9.99
CA LEU A 198 -6.46 -15.65 -8.70
C LEU A 198 -7.32 -15.23 -7.49
N GLY A 199 -8.45 -14.54 -7.70
CA GLY A 199 -9.34 -14.10 -6.62
C GLY A 199 -8.85 -12.85 -5.88
N LEU A 200 -7.94 -12.07 -6.47
CA LEU A 200 -7.43 -10.80 -5.95
C LEU A 200 -8.22 -9.63 -6.55
N GLU A 201 -9.54 -9.63 -6.28
CA GLU A 201 -10.49 -8.70 -6.91
C GLU A 201 -10.21 -7.24 -6.54
N ASP A 202 -9.84 -6.95 -5.29
CA ASP A 202 -9.56 -5.59 -4.84
C ASP A 202 -8.34 -4.99 -5.54
N GLU A 203 -7.26 -5.76 -5.64
CA GLU A 203 -6.04 -5.39 -6.34
C GLU A 203 -6.27 -5.25 -7.85
N ALA A 204 -6.99 -6.21 -8.46
CA ALA A 204 -7.34 -6.17 -9.88
C ALA A 204 -8.19 -4.93 -10.23
N ASN A 205 -9.20 -4.63 -9.42
CA ASN A 205 -10.06 -3.45 -9.58
C ASN A 205 -9.27 -2.15 -9.45
N GLU A 206 -8.30 -2.09 -8.53
CA GLU A 206 -7.47 -0.91 -8.36
C GLU A 206 -6.49 -0.70 -9.52
N LEU A 207 -5.85 -1.77 -10.00
CA LEU A 207 -5.01 -1.73 -11.20
C LEU A 207 -5.83 -1.30 -12.43
N GLU A 208 -7.06 -1.81 -12.56
CA GLU A 208 -7.96 -1.42 -13.64
C GLU A 208 -8.33 0.07 -13.57
N ARG A 209 -8.62 0.60 -12.37
CA ARG A 209 -8.87 2.04 -12.17
C ARG A 209 -7.64 2.87 -12.54
N CYS A 210 -6.45 2.48 -12.09
CA CYS A 210 -5.20 3.13 -12.48
C CYS A 210 -5.04 3.15 -14.02
N MET A 211 -5.26 2.01 -14.69
CA MET A 211 -5.20 1.93 -16.15
C MET A 211 -6.26 2.82 -16.84
N HIS A 212 -7.49 2.82 -16.32
CA HIS A 212 -8.60 3.60 -16.84
C HIS A 212 -8.31 5.11 -16.84
N TYR A 213 -7.86 5.63 -15.69
CA TYR A 213 -7.55 7.06 -15.54
C TYR A 213 -6.22 7.45 -16.19
N ASN A 214 -5.26 6.52 -16.29
CA ASN A 214 -4.04 6.75 -17.09
C ASN A 214 -4.37 6.99 -18.57
N LYS A 215 -5.25 6.17 -19.17
CA LYS A 215 -5.72 6.34 -20.56
C LYS A 215 -6.42 7.68 -20.79
N GLN A 216 -7.03 8.25 -19.75
CA GLN A 216 -7.68 9.56 -19.79
C GLN A 216 -6.72 10.72 -19.50
N LYS A 217 -5.46 10.45 -19.17
CA LYS A 217 -4.49 11.45 -18.70
C LYS A 217 -4.99 12.17 -17.44
N SER A 218 -5.66 11.44 -16.56
CA SER A 218 -6.21 11.92 -15.29
C SER A 218 -5.81 11.03 -14.10
N LEU A 219 -4.78 10.20 -14.27
CA LEU A 219 -4.24 9.36 -13.20
C LEU A 219 -3.77 10.20 -11.99
N PRO A 220 -3.10 11.35 -12.15
CA PRO A 220 -2.62 12.14 -11.01
C PRO A 220 -3.78 12.64 -10.14
N GLU A 221 -4.84 13.15 -10.78
CA GLU A 221 -6.05 13.60 -10.10
C GLU A 221 -6.79 12.42 -9.45
N TYR A 222 -6.79 11.25 -10.09
CA TYR A 222 -7.36 10.04 -9.50
C TYR A 222 -6.61 9.64 -8.23
N ILE A 223 -5.27 9.58 -8.27
CA ILE A 223 -4.44 9.25 -7.12
C ILE A 223 -4.63 10.28 -6.00
N HIS A 224 -4.68 11.57 -6.34
CA HIS A 224 -4.96 12.64 -5.40
C HIS A 224 -6.31 12.45 -4.66
N ALA A 225 -7.36 12.07 -5.40
CA ALA A 225 -8.67 11.77 -4.83
C ALA A 225 -8.65 10.45 -4.02
N ARG A 226 -8.02 9.40 -4.54
CA ARG A 226 -7.92 8.07 -3.89
C ARG A 226 -7.22 8.17 -2.54
N ASN A 227 -6.11 8.90 -2.46
CA ASN A 227 -5.37 9.15 -1.22
C ASN A 227 -6.21 9.91 -0.18
N ARG A 228 -7.22 10.68 -0.64
CA ARG A 228 -8.22 11.33 0.21
C ARG A 228 -9.42 10.45 0.55
N LYS A 229 -9.38 9.13 0.28
CA LYS A 229 -10.46 8.16 0.55
C LYS A 229 -11.65 8.21 -0.43
N PHE A 230 -11.42 8.67 -1.66
CA PHE A 230 -12.35 8.39 -2.77
C PHE A 230 -12.36 6.89 -3.10
N ALA A 231 -13.53 6.37 -3.52
CA ALA A 231 -13.76 5.00 -3.95
C ALA A 231 -13.67 3.91 -2.85
N GLU A 232 -13.79 4.30 -1.58
CA GLU A 232 -13.93 3.34 -0.47
C GLU A 232 -15.38 2.84 -0.35
N PRO A 233 -15.65 1.65 0.21
CA PRO A 233 -17.01 1.17 0.40
C PRO A 233 -17.87 2.12 1.27
N ILE A 234 -19.11 2.38 0.83
CA ILE A 234 -20.04 3.25 1.54
C ILE A 234 -20.49 2.57 2.85
N GLY A 235 -20.37 3.29 3.96
CA GLY A 235 -20.82 2.85 5.27
C GLY A 235 -19.82 2.00 6.05
N GLU A 236 -18.66 1.69 5.46
CA GLU A 236 -17.61 0.87 6.06
C GLU A 236 -16.32 1.67 6.29
N GLY A 237 -15.50 1.24 7.25
CA GLY A 237 -14.21 1.87 7.54
C GLY A 237 -14.30 3.36 7.93
N PHE A 238 -13.19 4.08 7.71
CA PHE A 238 -13.05 5.51 7.98
C PHE A 238 -12.86 6.29 6.67
N ASN A 239 -13.96 6.78 6.11
CA ASN A 239 -13.99 7.47 4.82
C ASN A 239 -15.11 8.53 4.78
N TRP A 240 -15.32 9.15 3.61
CA TRP A 240 -16.27 10.25 3.39
C TRP A 240 -17.69 9.92 3.88
N SER A 241 -18.11 8.66 3.73
CA SER A 241 -19.45 8.20 4.11
C SER A 241 -19.61 7.88 5.59
N THR A 242 -18.52 7.76 6.35
CA THR A 242 -18.57 7.36 7.77
C THR A 242 -18.02 8.40 8.73
N TRP A 243 -17.40 9.48 8.24
CA TRP A 243 -16.77 10.50 9.11
C TRP A 243 -17.70 11.11 10.16
N GLN A 244 -19.01 11.21 9.90
CA GLN A 244 -20.02 11.70 10.86
C GLN A 244 -20.08 10.85 12.13
N ARG A 245 -19.65 9.59 12.08
CA ARG A 245 -19.71 8.66 13.21
C ARG A 245 -18.65 8.96 14.27
N ASP A 246 -17.54 9.56 13.84
CA ASP A 246 -16.32 9.73 14.64
C ASP A 246 -15.80 11.18 14.60
N SER A 247 -16.64 12.14 14.24
CA SER A 247 -16.28 13.56 14.14
C SER A 247 -17.23 14.44 14.94
N SER A 248 -16.69 15.50 15.54
CA SER A 248 -17.51 16.66 15.92
C SER A 248 -18.04 17.35 14.64
N PRO A 249 -19.06 18.21 14.75
CA PRO A 249 -19.55 18.98 13.62
C PRO A 249 -18.44 19.79 12.93
N GLU A 250 -17.54 20.40 13.69
CA GLU A 250 -16.40 21.18 13.17
C GLU A 250 -15.44 20.29 12.39
N ARG A 251 -15.04 19.16 12.98
CA ARG A 251 -14.12 18.21 12.34
C ARG A 251 -14.75 17.57 11.10
N TYR A 252 -16.07 17.39 11.08
CA TYR A 252 -16.78 16.93 9.88
C TYR A 252 -16.70 17.96 8.76
N VAL A 253 -16.87 19.26 9.05
CA VAL A 253 -16.64 20.33 8.06
C VAL A 253 -15.22 20.29 7.53
N GLU A 254 -14.22 20.24 8.40
CA GLU A 254 -12.80 20.24 8.03
C GLU A 254 -12.49 19.10 7.06
N ARG A 255 -12.93 17.88 7.36
CA ARG A 255 -12.72 16.73 6.47
C ARG A 255 -13.44 16.87 5.14
N TRP A 256 -14.61 17.51 5.11
CA TRP A 256 -15.34 17.75 3.86
C TRP A 256 -14.65 18.76 2.95
N GLU A 257 -13.76 19.62 3.45
CA GLU A 257 -12.93 20.45 2.58
C GLU A 257 -12.01 19.60 1.69
N ASP A 258 -11.50 18.46 2.16
CA ASP A 258 -10.71 17.52 1.32
C ASP A 258 -11.53 16.97 0.14
N VAL A 259 -12.84 16.78 0.32
CA VAL A 259 -13.76 16.33 -0.73
C VAL A 259 -13.92 17.39 -1.81
N PHE A 260 -14.10 18.65 -1.39
CA PHE A 260 -14.23 19.77 -2.32
C PHE A 260 -12.91 20.03 -3.05
N ASP A 261 -11.79 19.92 -2.37
CA ASP A 261 -10.46 20.01 -2.99
C ASP A 261 -10.25 18.91 -4.03
N ALA A 262 -10.66 17.66 -3.75
CA ALA A 262 -10.59 16.58 -4.72
C ALA A 262 -11.46 16.85 -5.98
N LEU A 263 -12.67 17.39 -5.79
CA LEU A 263 -13.54 17.80 -6.89
C LEU A 263 -12.95 18.93 -7.73
N ASP A 264 -12.40 19.96 -7.08
CA ASP A 264 -11.81 21.11 -7.77
C ASP A 264 -10.51 20.73 -8.50
N ASN A 265 -9.68 19.86 -7.93
CA ASN A 265 -8.50 19.31 -8.60
C ASN A 265 -8.87 18.44 -9.81
N ALA A 266 -9.92 17.61 -9.71
CA ALA A 266 -10.38 16.81 -10.85
C ALA A 266 -10.98 17.65 -11.98
N LYS A 267 -11.38 18.90 -11.73
CA LYS A 267 -12.06 19.78 -12.70
C LYS A 267 -11.11 20.48 -13.69
N VAL A 268 -9.80 20.24 -13.60
CA VAL A 268 -8.76 21.02 -14.31
C VAL A 268 -8.75 20.82 -15.86
N GLY A 269 -9.58 19.94 -16.44
CA GLY A 269 -9.78 19.95 -17.89
C GLY A 269 -10.86 19.00 -18.41
N LYS A 270 -11.14 19.06 -19.74
CA LYS A 270 -12.09 18.14 -20.41
C LYS A 270 -11.69 16.66 -20.29
N LYS A 271 -10.40 16.38 -20.09
CA LYS A 271 -9.84 15.02 -20.05
C LYS A 271 -10.17 14.26 -18.77
N SER A 272 -10.52 14.96 -17.69
CA SER A 272 -10.85 14.39 -16.38
C SER A 272 -12.34 14.46 -16.05
N ALA A 273 -13.20 14.77 -17.04
CA ALA A 273 -14.64 14.93 -16.83
C ALA A 273 -15.31 13.68 -16.23
N GLN A 274 -14.88 12.48 -16.65
CA GLN A 274 -15.36 11.22 -16.08
C GLN A 274 -14.95 11.10 -14.61
N LEU A 275 -13.65 11.26 -14.29
CA LEU A 275 -13.16 11.23 -12.92
C LEU A 275 -13.91 12.21 -12.02
N TYR A 276 -14.09 13.45 -12.47
CA TYR A 276 -14.86 14.45 -11.74
C TYR A 276 -16.29 13.98 -11.47
N ASN A 277 -16.97 13.41 -12.47
CA ASN A 277 -18.32 12.88 -12.29
C ASN A 277 -18.35 11.71 -11.31
N ASP A 278 -17.36 10.83 -11.33
CA ASP A 278 -17.25 9.69 -10.42
C ASP A 278 -17.01 10.15 -8.98
N ILE A 279 -16.13 11.13 -8.77
CA ILE A 279 -15.93 11.76 -7.46
C ILE A 279 -17.21 12.43 -6.96
N LEU A 280 -17.90 13.17 -7.84
CA LEU A 280 -19.17 13.85 -7.49
C LEU A 280 -20.26 12.85 -7.11
N ALA A 281 -20.39 11.75 -7.86
CA ALA A 281 -21.36 10.69 -7.57
C ALA A 281 -21.06 10.04 -6.22
N TYR A 282 -19.79 9.72 -5.95
CA TYR A 282 -19.36 9.11 -4.69
C TYR A 282 -19.54 10.04 -3.48
N ALA A 283 -19.18 11.32 -3.62
CA ALA A 283 -19.43 12.34 -2.59
C ALA A 283 -20.94 12.50 -2.31
N THR A 284 -21.76 12.45 -3.36
CA THR A 284 -23.23 12.53 -3.22
C THR A 284 -23.77 11.34 -2.44
N ALA A 285 -23.37 10.12 -2.81
CA ALA A 285 -23.76 8.92 -2.08
C ALA A 285 -23.27 8.95 -0.62
N SER A 286 -22.07 9.48 -0.38
CA SER A 286 -21.48 9.60 0.96
C SER A 286 -22.25 10.55 1.87
N VAL A 287 -22.65 11.73 1.37
CA VAL A 287 -23.43 12.68 2.17
C VAL A 287 -24.87 12.22 2.39
N GLU A 288 -25.47 11.55 1.39
CA GLU A 288 -26.79 10.94 1.53
C GLU A 288 -26.77 9.80 2.56
N PHE A 289 -25.71 9.00 2.58
CA PHE A 289 -25.52 8.01 3.63
C PHE A 289 -25.38 8.67 5.00
N ALA A 290 -24.55 9.71 5.13
CA ALA A 290 -24.35 10.41 6.40
C ALA A 290 -25.64 11.04 6.95
N GLU A 291 -26.48 11.60 6.07
CA GLU A 291 -27.79 12.17 6.41
C GLU A 291 -28.78 11.11 6.92
N ASN A 292 -28.70 9.89 6.40
CA ASN A 292 -29.60 8.79 6.73
C ASN A 292 -28.95 7.74 7.65
N ASP A 293 -27.78 8.01 8.21
CA ASP A 293 -27.01 7.05 9.00
C ASP A 293 -27.82 6.72 10.27
N PRO A 294 -28.25 5.46 10.47
CA PRO A 294 -29.18 5.10 11.54
C PRO A 294 -28.55 5.14 12.94
N LYS A 295 -27.28 5.56 13.07
CA LYS A 295 -26.60 5.63 14.36
C LYS A 295 -27.27 6.66 15.28
N GLU A 296 -27.57 6.22 16.49
CA GLU A 296 -28.16 7.02 17.55
C GLU A 296 -27.38 8.31 17.85
N TYR A 297 -26.06 8.30 17.64
CA TYR A 297 -25.19 9.47 17.77
C TYR A 297 -25.58 10.61 16.80
N VAL A 298 -25.74 10.29 15.51
CA VAL A 298 -26.09 11.29 14.47
C VAL A 298 -27.50 11.81 14.71
N ALA A 299 -28.45 10.92 15.01
CA ALA A 299 -29.84 11.29 15.29
C ALA A 299 -30.00 12.21 16.52
N LYS A 300 -29.11 12.08 17.51
CA LYS A 300 -29.13 12.92 18.73
C LYS A 300 -28.32 14.21 18.60
N ASN A 301 -27.43 14.32 17.62
CA ASN A 301 -26.56 15.49 17.43
C ASN A 301 -27.13 16.43 16.35
N LYS A 302 -27.99 17.37 16.77
CA LYS A 302 -28.64 18.34 15.87
C LYS A 302 -27.66 19.24 15.12
N ASP A 303 -26.54 19.58 15.74
CA ASP A 303 -25.52 20.43 15.12
C ASP A 303 -24.82 19.67 13.98
N LEU A 304 -24.54 18.38 14.18
CA LEU A 304 -23.98 17.52 13.15
C LEU A 304 -24.95 17.34 11.96
N LEU A 305 -26.24 17.12 12.21
CA LEU A 305 -27.26 17.07 11.15
C LEU A 305 -27.30 18.37 10.34
N THR A 306 -27.27 19.52 11.02
CA THR A 306 -27.25 20.84 10.37
C THR A 306 -26.01 21.01 9.48
N VAL A 307 -24.86 20.52 9.95
CA VAL A 307 -23.62 20.56 9.16
C VAL A 307 -23.69 19.61 7.96
N ILE A 308 -24.23 18.39 8.11
CA ILE A 308 -24.42 17.44 7.01
C ILE A 308 -25.31 18.07 5.92
N GLU A 309 -26.45 18.67 6.28
CA GLU A 309 -27.32 19.39 5.34
C GLU A 309 -26.59 20.55 4.64
N LYS A 310 -25.74 21.28 5.38
CA LYS A 310 -24.90 22.36 4.82
C LYS A 310 -23.90 21.81 3.81
N MET A 311 -23.24 20.68 4.09
CA MET A 311 -22.30 20.04 3.16
C MET A 311 -23.04 19.55 1.91
N LYS A 312 -24.19 18.91 2.07
CA LYS A 312 -25.06 18.49 0.96
C LYS A 312 -25.47 19.67 0.07
N LYS A 313 -25.85 20.80 0.67
CA LYS A 313 -26.17 22.04 -0.07
C LYS A 313 -24.96 22.63 -0.78
N LYS A 314 -23.77 22.60 -0.17
CA LYS A 314 -22.51 23.04 -0.81
C LYS A 314 -22.17 22.13 -1.99
N LEU A 315 -22.27 20.82 -1.82
CA LEU A 315 -22.08 19.81 -2.87
C LEU A 315 -23.06 19.98 -4.03
N GLY A 316 -24.32 20.33 -3.76
CA GLY A 316 -25.33 20.57 -4.81
C GLY A 316 -25.01 21.72 -5.79
N LYS A 317 -24.00 22.55 -5.50
CA LYS A 317 -23.46 23.57 -6.42
C LYS A 317 -22.55 22.97 -7.49
N TYR A 318 -21.95 21.82 -7.24
CA TYR A 318 -21.20 21.05 -8.22
C TYR A 318 -22.19 20.35 -9.15
N LYS A 319 -21.97 20.46 -10.45
CA LYS A 319 -22.82 19.87 -11.49
C LYS A 319 -22.02 18.85 -12.29
N PRO A 320 -22.64 17.74 -12.71
CA PRO A 320 -22.00 16.81 -13.64
C PRO A 320 -21.54 17.54 -14.90
N VAL A 321 -20.41 17.11 -15.44
CA VAL A 321 -19.87 17.59 -16.71
C VAL A 321 -20.28 16.62 -17.81
N GLU A 322 -20.80 17.13 -18.93
CA GLU A 322 -21.11 16.29 -20.09
C GLU A 322 -19.83 15.66 -20.66
N LEU A 323 -19.90 14.36 -20.93
CA LEU A 323 -18.82 13.64 -21.59
C LEU A 323 -18.91 13.91 -23.08
N GLU A 324 -17.82 14.38 -23.69
CA GLU A 324 -17.78 14.50 -25.15
C GLU A 324 -17.89 13.10 -25.77
N PRO A 325 -18.76 12.90 -26.79
CA PRO A 325 -18.82 11.63 -27.50
C PRO A 325 -17.47 11.35 -28.17
N LYS A 326 -16.93 10.15 -27.94
CA LYS A 326 -15.67 9.66 -28.54
C LYS A 326 -15.78 9.47 -30.04
#